data_AF-A0A9W8DQ03-F1
#
_entry.id   AF-A0A9W8DQ03-F1
#
_cell.length_a   1.000
_cell.length_b   1.000
_cell.length_c   1.000
_cell.angle_alpha   90.00
_cell.angle_beta   90.00
_cell.angle_gamma   90.00
#
_symmetry.space_group_name_H-M   'P 1'
#
loop_
_entity.id
_entity.type
_entity.pdbx_description
1 polymer ?
#
loop_
_entity_poly.entity_id
_entity_poly.type
_entity_poly.pdbx_seq_one_letter_code
_entity_poly.pdbx_strand_id
1 'polypeptide(L)'
;MSTPDSPGSGVPGTYIQRSALAPVGLPARGKSYIVKKLKRYLNWLGFSTKIFNVGNRRRTMASTADPNHNEPNHSSKFFDPDNSQAKAVRDQLAMDSLDELIHWLNHGDGHVAIHDATNSTRNRRRLILDRCEREPNLSVLFVESICDDQSVIRHNVRMKLLSPDYIGMDPGDARRDFLLRLRNYERAYQTIGPWEERREAQYCKIINVGKKIIAYNVQGYVAGQCVFYLMNMNLARRQIWITRHGESLDNLSGRIGGDAPLSEKGRIYAEALKCFIQEQRLRFEASLLTSTNSPMVAGSDGTPPHDLPPLPPASLAQVNESLLAHTSGGRTAVAGVDAKPALGKALDAVPVLVSSSSESSTAASPRLAAVPASTVKSGALPIPIPHTNGHGPLPTTALAVTTGSLELPEVSRSSSLMSGRPLRPPRFTVWTSMLQRTIQTVEPFDASQYDVKHIRSLNEIYAGACEGMTYREIEAKYPAEFAARQADKLYYRYPGNGGESYADVIQRLHPLIVELERTTHSALIVTHNAMTRTLLAYMLDIPTTEMTRMEVPLHTVYCLEPKPFGNECRRYSFNFEARQFELLDNTEQSCRP
;
A
#
# COMPACT_ATOMS: atom_id res chain seq x y z
N MET A 1 -18.95 30.28 35.96
CA MET A 1 -19.36 28.87 35.79
C MET A 1 -19.08 28.51 34.35
N SER A 2 -18.11 27.62 34.10
CA SER A 2 -17.80 27.11 32.76
C SER A 2 -18.83 26.06 32.34
N THR A 3 -19.18 26.05 31.06
CA THR A 3 -19.98 24.98 30.44
C THR A 3 -19.15 23.71 30.29
N PRO A 4 -19.73 22.49 30.37
CA PRO A 4 -19.02 21.25 30.09
C PRO A 4 -18.60 21.16 28.62
N ASP A 5 -17.49 20.49 28.35
CA ASP A 5 -17.01 20.23 27.00
C ASP A 5 -17.97 19.32 26.21
N SER A 6 -18.21 19.67 24.94
CA SER A 6 -19.00 18.85 24.02
C SER A 6 -18.28 17.53 23.71
N PRO A 7 -18.96 16.36 23.82
CA PRO A 7 -18.35 15.10 23.44
C PRO A 7 -18.08 15.07 21.92
N GLY A 8 -16.87 14.64 21.55
CA GLY A 8 -16.48 14.49 20.14
C GLY A 8 -17.36 13.50 19.38
N SER A 9 -17.44 13.67 18.06
CA SER A 9 -18.40 13.01 17.14
C SER A 9 -18.12 11.51 16.85
N GLY A 10 -17.70 10.75 17.86
CA GLY A 10 -17.76 9.29 17.83
C GLY A 10 -19.19 8.77 18.04
N VAL A 11 -19.53 7.64 17.43
CA VAL A 11 -20.82 6.96 17.68
C VAL A 11 -20.87 6.48 19.13
N PRO A 12 -21.85 6.89 19.96
CA PRO A 12 -21.92 6.44 21.35
C PRO A 12 -22.14 4.93 21.42
N GLY A 13 -21.18 4.19 21.99
CA GLY A 13 -21.30 2.76 22.31
C GLY A 13 -20.24 1.84 21.71
N THR A 14 -19.47 2.25 20.69
CA THR A 14 -18.39 1.41 20.15
C THR A 14 -17.13 1.50 21.01
N TYR A 15 -16.98 0.57 21.97
CA TYR A 15 -15.74 0.37 22.72
C TYR A 15 -14.61 -0.07 21.76
N ILE A 16 -13.72 0.84 21.37
CA ILE A 16 -12.59 0.49 20.49
C ILE A 16 -11.54 -0.26 21.30
N GLN A 17 -11.37 -1.54 21.01
CA GLN A 17 -10.36 -2.39 21.63
C GLN A 17 -8.95 -1.87 21.32
N ARG A 18 -8.21 -1.48 22.37
CA ARG A 18 -6.84 -0.97 22.23
C ARG A 18 -5.92 -2.10 21.83
N SER A 19 -4.97 -1.84 20.93
CA SER A 19 -4.18 -2.91 20.30
C SER A 19 -2.67 -2.64 20.41
N ALA A 20 -1.92 -3.57 20.99
CA ALA A 20 -0.47 -3.60 20.93
C ALA A 20 0.00 -4.51 19.78
N LEU A 21 0.70 -3.94 18.80
CA LEU A 21 1.34 -4.70 17.72
C LEU A 21 2.79 -5.01 18.12
N ALA A 22 3.15 -6.29 18.16
CA ALA A 22 4.47 -6.74 18.58
C ALA A 22 5.20 -7.45 17.42
N PRO A 23 6.07 -6.75 16.66
CA PRO A 23 6.87 -7.35 15.60
C PRO A 23 7.82 -8.42 16.15
N VAL A 24 7.94 -9.55 15.43
CA VAL A 24 8.81 -10.69 15.79
C VAL A 24 9.73 -11.03 14.63
N GLY A 25 10.96 -11.46 14.94
CA GLY A 25 11.91 -12.05 13.97
C GLY A 25 13.27 -11.37 13.96
N LEU A 26 14.15 -11.87 13.10
CA LEU A 26 15.56 -11.47 13.03
C LEU A 26 15.79 -10.02 12.51
N PRO A 27 16.97 -9.42 12.74
CA PRO A 27 17.43 -8.23 12.01
C PRO A 27 17.41 -8.44 10.48
N ALA A 28 17.31 -7.34 9.72
CA ALA A 28 17.29 -7.31 8.25
C ALA A 28 16.21 -8.16 7.53
N ARG A 29 15.24 -8.79 8.22
CA ARG A 29 14.18 -9.60 7.57
C ARG A 29 12.88 -8.85 7.23
N GLY A 30 12.87 -7.52 7.26
CA GLY A 30 11.76 -6.68 6.78
C GLY A 30 10.88 -5.96 7.81
N LYS A 31 10.97 -6.30 9.12
CA LYS A 31 10.10 -5.73 10.18
C LYS A 31 9.90 -4.20 10.12
N SER A 32 10.99 -3.43 9.99
CA SER A 32 10.94 -1.95 9.99
C SER A 32 10.17 -1.35 8.79
N TYR A 33 9.98 -2.11 7.71
CA TYR A 33 9.12 -1.72 6.57
C TYR A 33 7.65 -2.01 6.89
N ILE A 34 7.38 -3.21 7.40
CA ILE A 34 6.04 -3.67 7.81
C ILE A 34 5.42 -2.72 8.84
N VAL A 35 6.14 -2.35 9.91
CA VAL A 35 5.60 -1.45 10.95
C VAL A 35 5.30 -0.05 10.43
N LYS A 36 6.13 0.48 9.51
CA LYS A 36 5.89 1.78 8.90
C LYS A 36 4.65 1.77 8.02
N LYS A 37 4.47 0.74 7.18
CA LYS A 37 3.27 0.58 6.36
C LYS A 37 2.00 0.37 7.21
N LEU A 38 2.05 -0.47 8.24
CA LEU A 38 0.94 -0.65 9.18
C LEU A 38 0.59 0.66 9.91
N LYS A 39 1.59 1.39 10.44
CA LYS A 39 1.38 2.72 11.05
C LYS A 39 0.69 3.68 10.09
N ARG A 40 1.12 3.75 8.84
CA ARG A 40 0.54 4.64 7.81
C ARG A 40 -0.90 4.26 7.49
N TYR A 41 -1.16 2.97 7.24
CA TYR A 41 -2.48 2.42 6.94
C TYR A 41 -3.49 2.61 8.10
N LEU A 42 -3.08 2.34 9.34
CA LEU A 42 -3.96 2.45 10.50
C LEU A 42 -4.30 3.91 10.84
N ASN A 43 -3.34 4.83 10.79
CA ASN A 43 -3.62 6.27 10.94
C ASN A 43 -4.55 6.78 9.83
N TRP A 44 -4.37 6.31 8.59
CA TRP A 44 -5.25 6.68 7.47
C TRP A 44 -6.66 6.12 7.62
N LEU A 45 -6.83 4.95 8.26
CA LEU A 45 -8.12 4.41 8.70
C LEU A 45 -8.72 5.13 9.94
N GLY A 46 -8.06 6.16 10.49
CA GLY A 46 -8.52 6.92 11.65
C GLY A 46 -8.07 6.37 13.01
N PHE A 47 -7.32 5.27 13.07
CA PHE A 47 -6.77 4.75 14.33
C PHE A 47 -5.44 5.46 14.65
N SER A 48 -5.43 6.34 15.66
CA SER A 48 -4.18 6.98 16.11
C SER A 48 -3.14 5.90 16.45
N THR A 49 -2.05 5.88 15.67
CA THR A 49 -1.08 4.77 15.67
C THR A 49 0.36 5.25 15.78
N LYS A 50 1.03 4.88 16.88
CA LYS A 50 2.40 5.31 17.23
C LYS A 50 3.38 4.13 17.29
N ILE A 51 4.64 4.36 16.92
CA ILE A 51 5.73 3.37 17.00
C ILE A 51 6.63 3.71 18.20
N PHE A 52 6.85 2.72 19.07
CA PHE A 52 7.75 2.77 20.22
C PHE A 52 8.96 1.89 19.90
N ASN A 53 10.09 2.52 19.52
CA ASN A 53 11.28 1.82 19.04
C ASN A 53 12.31 1.64 20.16
N VAL A 54 12.46 0.40 20.65
CA VAL A 54 13.39 0.05 21.73
C VAL A 54 14.86 0.35 21.36
N GLY A 55 15.18 0.32 20.07
CA GLY A 55 16.51 0.68 19.55
C GLY A 55 16.85 2.18 19.68
N ASN A 56 15.87 3.08 19.60
CA ASN A 56 16.04 4.50 19.89
C ASN A 56 16.33 4.69 21.38
N ARG A 57 15.50 4.12 22.26
CA ARG A 57 15.64 4.24 23.71
C ARG A 57 17.01 3.73 24.20
N ARG A 58 17.48 2.60 23.66
CA ARG A 58 18.85 2.07 23.84
C ARG A 58 19.95 3.04 23.43
N ARG A 59 19.75 3.87 22.39
CA ARG A 59 20.74 4.90 21.99
C ARG A 59 20.71 6.10 22.94
N THR A 60 19.53 6.63 23.27
CA THR A 60 19.39 7.78 24.19
C THR A 60 19.97 7.51 25.57
N MET A 61 19.80 6.29 26.10
CA MET A 61 20.38 5.87 27.38
C MET A 61 21.89 5.56 27.30
N ALA A 62 22.42 5.27 26.10
CA ALA A 62 23.87 5.14 25.90
C ALA A 62 24.57 6.51 25.75
N SER A 63 23.90 7.51 25.16
CA SER A 63 24.42 8.89 25.03
C SER A 63 24.28 9.73 26.30
N THR A 64 23.77 9.16 27.39
CA THR A 64 23.60 9.81 28.71
C THR A 64 24.35 9.06 29.83
N ALA A 65 25.14 8.05 29.49
CA ALA A 65 26.00 7.33 30.42
C ALA A 65 27.42 7.95 30.50
N ASP A 66 28.13 7.68 31.59
CA ASP A 66 29.51 8.12 31.81
C ASP A 66 30.47 7.56 30.73
N PRO A 67 31.22 8.41 29.99
CA PRO A 67 32.14 7.96 28.94
C PRO A 67 33.29 7.07 29.45
N ASN A 68 33.60 7.08 30.76
CA ASN A 68 34.64 6.23 31.34
C ASN A 68 34.17 4.82 31.72
N HIS A 69 32.85 4.53 31.70
CA HIS A 69 32.31 3.25 32.16
C HIS A 69 31.18 2.69 31.28
N ASN A 70 31.51 2.13 30.10
CA ASN A 70 31.00 0.84 29.59
C ASN A 70 31.55 0.47 28.20
N GLU A 71 31.42 -0.81 27.80
CA GLU A 71 31.55 -1.19 26.38
C GLU A 71 30.43 -0.55 25.53
N PRO A 72 30.67 -0.29 24.23
CA PRO A 72 29.66 0.30 23.36
C PRO A 72 28.40 -0.58 23.22
N ASN A 73 27.28 -0.07 23.77
CA ASN A 73 25.92 -0.66 23.76
C ASN A 73 25.29 -0.89 22.36
N HIS A 74 26.08 -0.84 21.29
CA HIS A 74 25.70 -1.15 19.90
C HIS A 74 26.51 -2.32 19.30
N SER A 75 27.61 -2.76 19.93
CA SER A 75 28.43 -3.89 19.48
C SER A 75 27.68 -5.23 19.51
N SER A 76 28.03 -6.12 18.58
CA SER A 76 27.66 -7.54 18.55
C SER A 76 27.83 -8.28 19.89
N LYS A 77 28.80 -7.89 20.75
CA LYS A 77 28.94 -8.42 22.13
C LYS A 77 27.72 -8.17 23.00
N PHE A 78 27.13 -6.98 22.93
CA PHE A 78 25.90 -6.62 23.67
C PHE A 78 24.68 -7.45 23.19
N PHE A 79 24.74 -8.01 21.98
CA PHE A 79 23.68 -8.83 21.41
C PHE A 79 23.83 -10.34 21.65
N ASP A 80 24.95 -10.78 22.21
CA ASP A 80 25.23 -12.19 22.50
C ASP A 80 24.13 -12.84 23.38
N PRO A 81 23.61 -14.04 23.05
CA PRO A 81 22.64 -14.73 23.90
C PRO A 81 23.19 -15.18 25.26
N ASP A 82 24.50 -15.44 25.35
CA ASP A 82 25.15 -16.02 26.52
C ASP A 82 25.52 -14.94 27.55
N ASN A 83 25.61 -13.67 27.12
CA ASN A 83 25.76 -12.51 28.00
C ASN A 83 24.45 -12.21 28.75
N SER A 84 24.31 -12.81 29.93
CA SER A 84 23.14 -12.68 30.82
C SER A 84 22.85 -11.23 31.25
N GLN A 85 23.88 -10.42 31.52
CA GLN A 85 23.74 -9.02 31.92
C GLN A 85 23.20 -8.16 30.77
N ALA A 86 23.82 -8.21 29.59
CA ALA A 86 23.33 -7.49 28.42
C ALA A 86 21.97 -7.99 27.92
N LYS A 87 21.63 -9.26 28.19
CA LYS A 87 20.28 -9.80 27.97
C LYS A 87 19.26 -9.20 28.95
N ALA A 88 19.58 -9.11 30.24
CA ALA A 88 18.71 -8.48 31.24
C ALA A 88 18.47 -6.99 30.93
N VAL A 89 19.52 -6.23 30.56
CA VAL A 89 19.39 -4.83 30.11
C VAL A 89 18.52 -4.72 28.85
N ARG A 90 18.68 -5.63 27.86
CA ARG A 90 17.83 -5.68 26.66
C ARG A 90 16.38 -6.08 26.97
N ASP A 91 16.13 -6.87 28.00
CA ASP A 91 14.78 -7.22 28.46
C ASP A 91 14.14 -6.01 29.16
N GLN A 92 14.82 -5.37 30.11
CA GLN A 92 14.34 -4.18 30.81
C GLN A 92 13.99 -3.02 29.84
N LEU A 93 14.93 -2.63 28.96
CA LEU A 93 14.71 -1.58 27.95
C LEU A 93 13.47 -1.81 27.06
N ALA A 94 13.09 -3.08 26.85
CA ALA A 94 11.89 -3.41 26.11
C ALA A 94 10.63 -3.34 26.98
N MET A 95 10.69 -3.79 28.25
CA MET A 95 9.55 -3.66 29.15
C MET A 95 9.25 -2.19 29.49
N ASP A 96 10.26 -1.36 29.75
CA ASP A 96 10.04 0.08 29.99
C ASP A 96 9.42 0.80 28.77
N SER A 97 9.73 0.30 27.56
CA SER A 97 9.16 0.76 26.30
C SER A 97 7.78 0.17 26.00
N LEU A 98 7.39 -0.90 26.71
CA LEU A 98 6.04 -1.46 26.71
C LEU A 98 5.14 -0.71 27.70
N ASP A 99 5.66 -0.33 28.87
CA ASP A 99 4.95 0.49 29.86
C ASP A 99 4.71 1.91 29.35
N GLU A 100 5.66 2.53 28.64
CA GLU A 100 5.47 3.81 27.92
C GLU A 100 4.34 3.72 26.86
N LEU A 101 4.31 2.59 26.15
CA LEU A 101 3.30 2.25 25.15
C LEU A 101 1.91 2.05 25.76
N ILE A 102 1.83 1.33 26.87
CA ILE A 102 0.60 1.09 27.63
C ILE A 102 0.10 2.41 28.21
N HIS A 103 0.97 3.24 28.78
CA HIS A 103 0.61 4.53 29.34
C HIS A 103 -0.04 5.46 28.29
N TRP A 104 0.51 5.52 27.07
CA TRP A 104 -0.09 6.31 25.97
C TRP A 104 -1.42 5.73 25.45
N LEU A 105 -1.58 4.40 25.40
CA LEU A 105 -2.87 3.75 25.11
C LEU A 105 -3.92 3.96 26.23
N ASN A 106 -3.47 4.16 27.48
CA ASN A 106 -4.35 4.31 28.63
C ASN A 106 -4.79 5.75 28.92
N HIS A 107 -3.93 6.75 28.63
CA HIS A 107 -4.15 8.15 29.04
C HIS A 107 -4.00 9.16 27.88
N GLY A 108 -3.63 8.70 26.69
CA GLY A 108 -3.55 9.52 25.48
C GLY A 108 -4.68 9.25 24.49
N ASP A 109 -4.50 9.77 23.28
CA ASP A 109 -5.35 9.56 22.10
C ASP A 109 -5.16 8.18 21.43
N GLY A 110 -4.31 7.32 22.00
CA GLY A 110 -3.75 6.15 21.34
C GLY A 110 -4.73 4.99 21.16
N HIS A 111 -4.90 4.57 19.91
CA HIS A 111 -5.74 3.42 19.56
C HIS A 111 -4.89 2.16 19.34
N VAL A 112 -3.74 2.31 18.66
CA VAL A 112 -2.84 1.21 18.32
C VAL A 112 -1.39 1.60 18.57
N ALA A 113 -0.61 0.75 19.24
CA ALA A 113 0.79 1.05 19.54
C ALA A 113 1.70 -0.09 19.07
N ILE A 114 2.81 0.25 18.42
CA ILE A 114 3.73 -0.73 17.82
C ILE A 114 5.03 -0.80 18.61
N HIS A 115 5.28 -1.96 19.23
CA HIS A 115 6.44 -2.25 20.07
C HIS A 115 7.65 -2.74 19.22
N ASP A 116 8.29 -1.82 18.47
CA ASP A 116 9.32 -2.14 17.47
C ASP A 116 10.65 -2.59 18.10
N ALA A 117 10.70 -3.91 18.34
CA ALA A 117 11.84 -4.68 18.82
C ALA A 117 12.00 -5.97 17.97
N THR A 118 12.91 -6.88 18.34
CA THR A 118 13.00 -8.20 17.66
C THR A 118 12.03 -9.24 18.20
N ASN A 119 11.65 -9.14 19.48
CA ASN A 119 10.79 -10.07 20.23
C ASN A 119 11.04 -11.56 19.90
N SER A 120 12.32 -11.87 19.67
CA SER A 120 12.80 -13.06 18.98
C SER A 120 12.98 -14.28 19.89
N THR A 121 12.62 -14.17 21.18
CA THR A 121 12.64 -15.27 22.14
C THR A 121 11.24 -15.47 22.72
N ARG A 122 10.88 -16.72 23.02
CA ARG A 122 9.63 -17.08 23.69
C ARG A 122 9.49 -16.39 25.04
N ASN A 123 10.61 -16.22 25.78
CA ASN A 123 10.60 -15.51 27.06
C ASN A 123 10.17 -14.04 26.91
N ARG A 124 10.65 -13.33 25.87
CA ARG A 124 10.22 -11.94 25.65
C ARG A 124 8.74 -11.84 25.32
N ARG A 125 8.23 -12.74 24.47
CA ARG A 125 6.80 -12.76 24.10
C ARG A 125 5.91 -13.09 25.30
N ARG A 126 6.35 -14.00 26.17
CA ARG A 126 5.72 -14.24 27.48
C ARG A 126 5.67 -12.98 28.33
N LEU A 127 6.78 -12.26 28.52
CA LEU A 127 6.81 -11.04 29.34
C LEU A 127 5.88 -9.95 28.78
N ILE A 128 5.73 -9.85 27.45
CA ILE A 128 4.77 -8.93 26.82
C ILE A 128 3.33 -9.37 27.11
N LEU A 129 2.99 -10.65 26.94
CA LEU A 129 1.66 -11.19 27.25
C LEU A 129 1.32 -11.03 28.74
N ASP A 130 2.15 -11.56 29.64
CA ASP A 130 1.99 -11.51 31.11
C ASP A 130 1.94 -10.07 31.67
N ARG A 131 2.29 -9.06 30.87
CA ARG A 131 2.20 -7.62 31.19
C ARG A 131 0.94 -6.98 30.59
N CYS A 132 0.60 -7.27 29.34
CA CYS A 132 -0.60 -6.75 28.67
C CYS A 132 -1.90 -7.41 29.18
N GLU A 133 -1.86 -8.67 29.62
CA GLU A 133 -2.97 -9.39 30.26
C GLU A 133 -3.50 -8.69 31.54
N ARG A 134 -2.74 -7.73 32.09
CA ARG A 134 -3.12 -6.90 33.25
C ARG A 134 -3.90 -5.63 32.88
N GLU A 135 -3.94 -5.27 31.60
CA GLU A 135 -4.54 -4.03 31.11
C GLU A 135 -5.93 -4.29 30.54
N PRO A 136 -7.00 -3.67 31.08
CA PRO A 136 -8.35 -3.90 30.59
C PRO A 136 -8.49 -3.43 29.13
N ASN A 137 -9.11 -4.27 28.31
CA ASN A 137 -9.40 -4.00 26.88
C ASN A 137 -8.16 -3.76 26.00
N LEU A 138 -7.00 -4.35 26.34
CA LEU A 138 -5.79 -4.37 25.51
C LEU A 138 -5.60 -5.73 24.83
N SER A 139 -5.60 -5.77 23.49
CA SER A 139 -5.17 -6.95 22.72
C SER A 139 -3.68 -6.89 22.36
N VAL A 140 -3.09 -8.05 22.10
CA VAL A 140 -1.73 -8.18 21.55
C VAL A 140 -1.80 -8.98 20.24
N LEU A 141 -1.27 -8.42 19.15
CA LEU A 141 -1.05 -9.12 17.88
C LEU A 141 0.45 -9.19 17.59
N PHE A 142 1.01 -10.41 17.55
CA PHE A 142 2.39 -10.61 17.11
C PHE A 142 2.48 -10.62 15.57
N VAL A 143 3.43 -9.87 15.01
CA VAL A 143 3.66 -9.80 13.54
C VAL A 143 5.05 -10.32 13.21
N GLU A 144 5.15 -11.59 12.87
CA GLU A 144 6.44 -12.27 12.63
C GLU A 144 6.89 -12.13 11.17
N SER A 145 8.09 -11.60 10.96
CA SER A 145 8.66 -11.34 9.64
C SER A 145 9.77 -12.36 9.32
N ILE A 146 9.42 -13.40 8.56
CA ILE A 146 10.32 -14.46 8.10
C ILE A 146 10.71 -14.18 6.65
N CYS A 147 12.01 -14.22 6.35
CA CYS A 147 12.53 -14.04 4.99
C CYS A 147 13.86 -14.78 4.84
N ASP A 148 13.96 -15.76 3.95
CA ASP A 148 15.22 -16.46 3.59
C ASP A 148 15.79 -16.02 2.23
N ASP A 149 15.08 -15.15 1.51
CA ASP A 149 15.44 -14.62 0.20
C ASP A 149 16.74 -13.78 0.28
N GLN A 150 17.83 -14.35 -0.24
CA GLN A 150 19.17 -13.76 -0.17
C GLN A 150 19.31 -12.45 -0.96
N SER A 151 18.38 -12.11 -1.87
CA SER A 151 18.35 -10.79 -2.51
C SER A 151 17.84 -9.73 -1.54
N VAL A 152 16.70 -10.02 -0.89
CA VAL A 152 16.04 -9.15 0.09
C VAL A 152 16.92 -8.97 1.34
N ILE A 153 17.54 -10.05 1.83
CA ILE A 153 18.46 -9.98 2.99
C ILE A 153 19.66 -9.09 2.67
N ARG A 154 20.36 -9.31 1.54
CA ARG A 154 21.54 -8.49 1.17
C ARG A 154 21.18 -7.02 0.99
N HIS A 155 20.02 -6.70 0.41
CA HIS A 155 19.54 -5.31 0.32
C HIS A 155 19.28 -4.72 1.71
N ASN A 156 18.53 -5.43 2.57
CA ASN A 156 18.21 -4.95 3.92
C ASN A 156 19.43 -4.82 4.84
N VAL A 157 20.47 -5.65 4.65
CA VAL A 157 21.76 -5.51 5.34
C VAL A 157 22.44 -4.20 4.94
N ARG A 158 22.56 -3.90 3.62
CA ARG A 158 23.12 -2.63 3.14
C ARG A 158 22.38 -1.43 3.75
N MET A 159 21.04 -1.46 3.77
CA MET A 159 20.21 -0.42 4.40
C MET A 159 20.36 -0.32 5.93
N LYS A 160 20.96 -1.31 6.61
CA LYS A 160 21.28 -1.25 8.05
C LYS A 160 22.70 -0.76 8.35
N LEU A 161 23.64 -0.89 7.41
CA LEU A 161 24.96 -0.26 7.53
C LEU A 161 24.86 1.27 7.42
N LEU A 162 23.86 1.78 6.69
CA LEU A 162 23.52 3.21 6.62
C LEU A 162 22.72 3.72 7.84
N SER A 163 22.71 3.00 8.97
CA SER A 163 21.91 3.39 10.15
C SER A 163 22.75 3.99 11.28
N PRO A 164 22.16 4.76 12.22
CA PRO A 164 22.90 5.40 13.32
C PRO A 164 23.65 4.46 14.28
N ASP A 165 23.51 3.13 14.16
CA ASP A 165 24.34 2.17 14.89
C ASP A 165 25.77 2.04 14.28
N TYR A 166 26.04 2.61 13.10
CA TYR A 166 27.29 2.43 12.33
C TYR A 166 27.87 3.72 11.70
N ILE A 167 27.35 4.90 12.03
CA ILE A 167 27.90 6.18 11.55
C ILE A 167 29.32 6.37 12.10
N GLY A 168 30.26 6.72 11.23
CA GLY A 168 31.68 6.93 11.59
C GLY A 168 32.51 5.64 11.70
N MET A 169 31.93 4.46 11.46
CA MET A 169 32.65 3.18 11.43
C MET A 169 33.08 2.84 9.99
N ASP A 170 34.21 2.14 9.83
CA ASP A 170 34.62 1.60 8.52
C ASP A 170 33.53 0.68 7.93
N PRO A 171 33.20 0.76 6.62
CA PRO A 171 32.16 -0.06 6.01
C PRO A 171 32.41 -1.58 6.07
N GLY A 172 33.66 -2.02 6.09
CA GLY A 172 34.05 -3.42 6.25
C GLY A 172 33.87 -3.92 7.69
N ASP A 173 34.26 -3.11 8.67
CA ASP A 173 34.10 -3.38 10.10
C ASP A 173 32.62 -3.34 10.53
N ALA A 174 31.87 -2.33 10.10
CA ALA A 174 30.42 -2.23 10.30
C ALA A 174 29.68 -3.45 9.73
N ARG A 175 30.10 -3.91 8.54
CA ARG A 175 29.60 -5.16 7.93
C ARG A 175 29.96 -6.39 8.78
N ARG A 176 31.18 -6.46 9.33
CA ARG A 176 31.63 -7.59 10.18
C ARG A 176 30.84 -7.64 11.49
N ASP A 177 30.68 -6.51 12.18
CA ASP A 177 29.87 -6.43 13.41
C ASP A 177 28.41 -6.77 13.14
N PHE A 178 27.78 -6.20 12.11
CA PHE A 178 26.38 -6.48 11.83
C PHE A 178 26.11 -7.96 11.51
N LEU A 179 27.06 -8.65 10.86
CA LEU A 179 26.97 -10.09 10.59
C LEU A 179 27.17 -10.93 11.86
N LEU A 180 28.10 -10.56 12.75
CA LEU A 180 28.26 -11.21 14.07
C LEU A 180 27.00 -11.01 14.93
N ARG A 181 26.47 -9.79 14.96
CA ARG A 181 25.21 -9.42 15.61
C ARG A 181 24.04 -10.24 15.07
N LEU A 182 23.94 -10.42 13.75
CA LEU A 182 22.91 -11.26 13.12
C LEU A 182 23.03 -12.72 13.56
N ARG A 183 24.24 -13.30 13.54
CA ARG A 183 24.51 -14.67 14.04
C ARG A 183 24.10 -14.84 15.50
N ASN A 184 24.37 -13.85 16.36
CA ASN A 184 23.97 -13.88 17.77
C ASN A 184 22.43 -13.83 17.95
N TYR A 185 21.70 -13.13 17.08
CA TYR A 185 20.24 -13.25 17.03
C TYR A 185 19.76 -14.61 16.49
N GLU A 186 20.45 -15.18 15.50
CA GLU A 186 20.10 -16.49 14.91
C GLU A 186 20.30 -17.65 15.89
N ARG A 187 21.39 -17.67 16.67
CA ARG A 187 21.61 -18.60 17.80
C ARG A 187 20.47 -18.56 18.83
N ALA A 188 19.83 -17.42 19.00
CA ALA A 188 18.83 -17.14 20.04
C ALA A 188 17.37 -17.23 19.56
N TYR A 189 17.14 -17.33 18.25
CA TYR A 189 15.82 -17.10 17.65
C TYR A 189 14.90 -18.29 17.84
N GLN A 190 13.74 -18.01 18.43
CA GLN A 190 12.63 -18.93 18.59
C GLN A 190 11.45 -18.33 17.83
N THR A 191 11.06 -18.96 16.72
CA THR A 191 9.84 -18.56 16.00
C THR A 191 8.60 -18.71 16.89
N ILE A 192 7.51 -18.03 16.55
CA ILE A 192 6.18 -18.27 17.13
C ILE A 192 5.72 -19.71 16.82
N GLY A 193 4.90 -20.33 17.67
CA GLY A 193 4.27 -21.61 17.35
C GLY A 193 3.49 -22.21 18.51
N PRO A 194 3.56 -23.53 18.76
CA PRO A 194 2.68 -24.24 19.69
C PRO A 194 2.66 -23.74 21.15
N TRP A 195 3.61 -22.91 21.59
CA TRP A 195 3.52 -22.27 22.91
C TRP A 195 2.61 -21.04 22.90
N GLU A 196 2.74 -20.18 21.89
CA GLU A 196 1.83 -19.04 21.68
C GLU A 196 0.41 -19.52 21.38
N GLU A 197 0.26 -20.59 20.60
CA GLU A 197 -1.04 -21.22 20.31
C GLU A 197 -1.72 -21.74 21.60
N ARG A 198 -0.98 -22.39 22.51
CA ARG A 198 -1.49 -22.81 23.84
C ARG A 198 -1.73 -21.66 24.82
N ARG A 199 -1.33 -20.44 24.48
CA ARG A 199 -1.70 -19.19 25.17
C ARG A 199 -2.81 -18.42 24.43
N GLU A 200 -3.37 -19.02 23.38
CA GLU A 200 -4.33 -18.40 22.45
C GLU A 200 -3.85 -17.05 21.87
N ALA A 201 -2.54 -16.81 21.86
CA ALA A 201 -1.99 -15.51 21.52
C ALA A 201 -2.13 -15.21 20.02
N GLN A 202 -2.68 -14.05 19.68
CA GLN A 202 -2.93 -13.69 18.29
C GLN A 202 -1.62 -13.49 17.53
N TYR A 203 -1.49 -14.06 16.33
CA TYR A 203 -0.32 -13.78 15.48
C TYR A 203 -0.59 -13.84 13.98
N CYS A 204 0.29 -13.14 13.25
CA CYS A 204 0.42 -13.21 11.80
C CYS A 204 1.90 -13.42 11.44
N LYS A 205 2.22 -14.54 10.79
CA LYS A 205 3.53 -14.80 10.17
C LYS A 205 3.49 -14.36 8.71
N ILE A 206 4.41 -13.51 8.32
CA ILE A 206 4.66 -13.11 6.93
C ILE A 206 5.94 -13.81 6.48
N ILE A 207 5.82 -14.77 5.57
CA ILE A 207 6.94 -15.60 5.10
C ILE A 207 7.30 -15.19 3.67
N ASN A 208 8.58 -14.90 3.47
CA ASN A 208 9.19 -14.52 2.20
C ASN A 208 8.42 -13.41 1.47
N VAL A 209 8.12 -12.33 2.21
CA VAL A 209 7.45 -11.11 1.70
C VAL A 209 6.07 -11.44 1.12
N GLY A 210 5.20 -12.03 1.94
CA GLY A 210 3.81 -12.32 1.57
C GLY A 210 3.61 -13.57 0.70
N LYS A 211 4.67 -14.21 0.19
CA LYS A 211 4.59 -15.48 -0.57
C LYS A 211 3.84 -16.59 0.20
N LYS A 212 3.90 -16.58 1.53
CA LYS A 212 3.03 -17.36 2.42
C LYS A 212 2.70 -16.53 3.67
N ILE A 213 1.45 -16.59 4.13
CA ILE A 213 1.02 -16.01 5.39
C ILE A 213 0.37 -17.09 6.25
N ILE A 214 0.59 -17.03 7.56
CA ILE A 214 -0.06 -17.90 8.55
C ILE A 214 -0.64 -16.98 9.63
N ALA A 215 -1.96 -17.00 9.81
CA ALA A 215 -2.65 -16.21 10.82
C ALA A 215 -3.33 -17.15 11.83
N TYR A 216 -3.33 -16.79 13.11
CA TYR A 216 -3.89 -17.59 14.20
C TYR A 216 -4.55 -16.69 15.25
N ASN A 217 -5.69 -17.17 15.76
CA ASN A 217 -6.59 -16.51 16.71
C ASN A 217 -6.71 -14.98 16.52
N VAL A 218 -6.98 -14.54 15.29
CA VAL A 218 -7.12 -13.10 14.97
C VAL A 218 -8.47 -12.62 15.47
N GLN A 219 -8.49 -11.76 16.49
CA GLN A 219 -9.73 -11.26 17.11
C GLN A 219 -9.76 -9.73 17.11
N GLY A 220 -10.96 -9.17 16.89
CA GLY A 220 -11.17 -7.72 16.84
C GLY A 220 -10.81 -7.09 15.49
N TYR A 221 -11.38 -5.90 15.23
CA TYR A 221 -11.31 -5.25 13.93
C TYR A 221 -9.88 -4.87 13.52
N VAL A 222 -9.09 -4.27 14.43
CA VAL A 222 -7.72 -3.81 14.15
C VAL A 222 -6.83 -4.98 13.73
N ALA A 223 -6.88 -6.11 14.44
CA ALA A 223 -6.07 -7.27 14.12
C ALA A 223 -6.44 -7.87 12.75
N GLY A 224 -7.73 -7.96 12.45
CA GLY A 224 -8.24 -8.35 11.13
C GLY A 224 -7.75 -7.42 10.02
N GLN A 225 -7.82 -6.09 10.23
CA GLN A 225 -7.33 -5.10 9.27
C GLN A 225 -5.81 -5.18 9.05
N CYS A 226 -5.02 -5.43 10.10
CA CYS A 226 -3.59 -5.68 9.94
C CYS A 226 -3.33 -6.90 9.05
N VAL A 227 -3.97 -8.05 9.32
CA VAL A 227 -3.77 -9.28 8.53
C VAL A 227 -4.21 -9.08 7.08
N PHE A 228 -5.39 -8.51 6.85
CA PHE A 228 -5.92 -8.20 5.52
C PHE A 228 -4.99 -7.30 4.70
N TYR A 229 -4.45 -6.23 5.30
CA TYR A 229 -3.49 -5.36 4.63
C TYR A 229 -2.17 -6.08 4.29
N LEU A 230 -1.64 -6.88 5.23
CA LEU A 230 -0.40 -7.63 5.04
C LEU A 230 -0.52 -8.70 3.94
N MET A 231 -1.70 -9.29 3.76
CA MET A 231 -2.00 -10.21 2.64
C MET A 231 -1.94 -9.55 1.26
N ASN A 232 -2.06 -8.23 1.18
CA ASN A 232 -2.06 -7.47 -0.07
C ASN A 232 -0.73 -6.71 -0.31
N MET A 233 0.24 -6.78 0.60
CA MET A 233 1.49 -6.02 0.48
C MET A 233 2.52 -6.73 -0.42
N ASN A 234 3.05 -6.02 -1.43
CA ASN A 234 4.19 -6.48 -2.23
C ASN A 234 5.41 -5.52 -2.18
N LEU A 235 6.58 -5.99 -2.67
CA LEU A 235 7.83 -5.23 -2.84
C LEU A 235 8.20 -4.96 -4.31
N ALA A 236 7.25 -5.04 -5.25
CA ALA A 236 7.53 -4.83 -6.66
C ALA A 236 7.89 -3.35 -6.93
N ARG A 237 9.05 -3.11 -7.57
CA ARG A 237 9.44 -1.78 -8.06
C ARG A 237 8.45 -1.34 -9.14
N ARG A 238 7.69 -0.29 -8.84
CA ARG A 238 6.69 0.32 -9.72
C ARG A 238 6.65 1.83 -9.50
N GLN A 239 6.05 2.53 -10.46
CA GLN A 239 5.69 3.94 -10.32
C GLN A 239 4.17 4.07 -10.24
N ILE A 240 3.71 4.84 -9.26
CA ILE A 240 2.30 5.23 -9.11
C ILE A 240 2.21 6.70 -9.50
N TRP A 241 1.72 6.96 -10.70
CA TRP A 241 1.49 8.29 -11.24
C TRP A 241 0.10 8.75 -10.82
N ILE A 242 -0.02 9.94 -10.23
CA ILE A 242 -1.30 10.54 -9.84
C ILE A 242 -1.43 11.93 -10.44
N THR A 243 -2.59 12.24 -11.00
CA THR A 243 -2.91 13.60 -11.45
C THR A 243 -4.41 13.87 -11.39
N ARG A 244 -4.77 15.14 -11.54
CA ARG A 244 -6.15 15.55 -11.79
C ARG A 244 -6.47 15.40 -13.28
N HIS A 245 -7.75 15.31 -13.62
CA HIS A 245 -8.19 15.57 -14.99
C HIS A 245 -7.66 16.91 -15.51
N GLY A 246 -7.60 17.06 -16.83
CA GLY A 246 -7.42 18.37 -17.46
C GLY A 246 -8.49 19.36 -17.01
N GLU A 247 -8.23 20.66 -17.18
CA GLU A 247 -9.20 21.73 -16.95
C GLU A 247 -10.54 21.43 -17.63
N SER A 248 -11.64 21.62 -16.90
CA SER A 248 -13.02 21.40 -17.38
C SER A 248 -13.83 22.70 -17.38
N LEU A 249 -14.97 22.72 -18.05
CA LEU A 249 -15.82 23.92 -18.12
C LEU A 249 -16.35 24.35 -16.73
N ASP A 250 -16.56 23.40 -15.81
CA ASP A 250 -16.84 23.69 -14.40
C ASP A 250 -15.67 24.42 -13.72
N ASN A 251 -14.42 24.11 -14.07
CA ASN A 251 -13.25 24.80 -13.51
C ASN A 251 -13.13 26.24 -14.04
N LEU A 252 -13.42 26.46 -15.32
CA LEU A 252 -13.44 27.81 -15.92
C LEU A 252 -14.54 28.70 -15.31
N SER A 253 -15.68 28.11 -14.94
CA SER A 253 -16.79 28.81 -14.29
C SER A 253 -16.73 28.84 -12.76
N GLY A 254 -15.69 28.23 -12.15
CA GLY A 254 -15.51 28.18 -10.69
C GLY A 254 -16.50 27.30 -9.94
N ARG A 255 -17.19 26.39 -10.63
CA ARG A 255 -18.20 25.47 -10.09
C ARG A 255 -17.58 24.21 -9.49
N ILE A 256 -18.22 23.63 -8.48
CA ILE A 256 -17.79 22.39 -7.80
C ILE A 256 -18.69 21.20 -8.16
N GLY A 257 -18.18 19.98 -7.94
CA GLY A 257 -18.93 18.76 -8.25
C GLY A 257 -19.02 18.55 -9.77
N GLY A 258 -20.23 18.29 -10.26
CA GLY A 258 -20.59 18.35 -11.68
C GLY A 258 -20.00 17.24 -12.54
N ASP A 259 -20.39 17.22 -13.82
CA ASP A 259 -19.83 16.32 -14.84
C ASP A 259 -19.48 17.03 -16.16
N ALA A 260 -19.02 18.29 -16.11
CA ALA A 260 -18.65 19.00 -17.33
C ALA A 260 -17.46 18.36 -18.08
N PRO A 261 -17.42 18.47 -19.42
CA PRO A 261 -16.30 18.03 -20.25
C PRO A 261 -15.05 18.91 -20.05
N LEU A 262 -13.95 18.45 -20.65
CA LEU A 262 -12.71 19.23 -20.75
C LEU A 262 -12.90 20.54 -21.52
N SER A 263 -12.19 21.57 -21.05
CA SER A 263 -11.87 22.77 -21.83
C SER A 263 -10.82 22.45 -22.89
N GLU A 264 -10.52 23.42 -23.77
CA GLU A 264 -9.48 23.23 -24.77
C GLU A 264 -8.07 23.10 -24.15
N LYS A 265 -7.79 23.84 -23.06
CA LYS A 265 -6.57 23.60 -22.25
C LYS A 265 -6.56 22.21 -21.63
N GLY A 266 -7.73 21.69 -21.25
CA GLY A 266 -7.90 20.31 -20.79
C GLY A 266 -7.49 19.27 -21.85
N ARG A 267 -7.89 19.47 -23.12
CA ARG A 267 -7.50 18.59 -24.24
C ARG A 267 -6.01 18.66 -24.57
N ILE A 268 -5.45 19.89 -24.65
CA ILE A 268 -4.01 20.10 -24.88
C ILE A 268 -3.17 19.37 -23.81
N TYR A 269 -3.63 19.40 -22.56
CA TYR A 269 -3.01 18.66 -21.46
C TYR A 269 -3.16 17.13 -21.59
N ALA A 270 -4.33 16.62 -22.01
CA ALA A 270 -4.56 15.18 -22.15
C ALA A 270 -3.59 14.52 -23.15
N GLU A 271 -3.38 15.15 -24.31
CA GLU A 271 -2.40 14.70 -25.31
C GLU A 271 -0.97 14.73 -24.77
N ALA A 272 -0.59 15.82 -24.10
CA ALA A 272 0.74 15.95 -23.50
C ALA A 272 0.97 14.90 -22.41
N LEU A 273 -0.02 14.66 -21.54
CA LEU A 273 0.03 13.67 -20.46
C LEU A 273 0.28 12.26 -21.02
N LYS A 274 -0.39 11.89 -22.11
CA LYS A 274 -0.20 10.60 -22.78
C LYS A 274 1.22 10.44 -23.33
N CYS A 275 1.77 11.45 -24.00
CA CYS A 275 3.14 11.42 -24.50
C CYS A 275 4.18 11.35 -23.36
N PHE A 276 3.99 12.15 -22.30
CA PHE A 276 4.85 12.14 -21.12
C PHE A 276 4.83 10.79 -20.39
N ILE A 277 3.65 10.22 -20.11
CA ILE A 277 3.56 8.94 -19.41
C ILE A 277 4.15 7.79 -20.25
N GLN A 278 4.03 7.82 -21.58
CA GLN A 278 4.71 6.87 -22.47
C GLN A 278 6.24 6.99 -22.35
N GLU A 279 6.79 8.20 -22.37
CA GLU A 279 8.23 8.45 -22.25
C GLU A 279 8.78 8.00 -20.88
N GLN A 280 8.10 8.37 -19.79
CA GLN A 280 8.51 8.01 -18.43
C GLN A 280 8.38 6.50 -18.17
N ARG A 281 7.34 5.84 -18.72
CA ARG A 281 7.20 4.37 -18.72
C ARG A 281 8.40 3.70 -19.37
N LEU A 282 8.78 4.11 -20.58
CA LEU A 282 9.92 3.54 -21.31
C LEU A 282 11.25 3.76 -20.56
N ARG A 283 11.48 4.95 -20.00
CA ARG A 283 12.63 5.22 -19.11
C ARG A 283 12.66 4.30 -17.90
N PHE A 284 11.52 4.10 -17.24
CA PHE A 284 11.43 3.22 -16.06
C PHE A 284 11.66 1.76 -16.42
N GLU A 285 11.04 1.25 -17.49
CA GLU A 285 11.24 -0.12 -17.99
C GLU A 285 12.72 -0.37 -18.36
N ALA A 286 13.40 0.57 -19.02
CA ALA A 286 14.83 0.51 -19.26
C ALA A 286 15.66 0.49 -17.95
N SER A 287 15.27 1.30 -16.94
CA SER A 287 15.93 1.32 -15.62
C SER A 287 15.74 0.02 -14.82
N LEU A 288 14.69 -0.75 -15.09
CA LEU A 288 14.52 -2.08 -14.52
C LEU A 288 15.50 -3.06 -15.16
N LEU A 289 15.57 -3.10 -16.50
CA LEU A 289 16.47 -3.98 -17.26
C LEU A 289 17.95 -3.74 -16.94
N THR A 290 18.39 -2.48 -16.81
CA THR A 290 19.77 -2.19 -16.39
C THR A 290 20.03 -2.57 -14.94
N SER A 291 19.06 -2.42 -14.04
CA SER A 291 19.18 -2.82 -12.64
C SER A 291 19.16 -4.34 -12.41
N THR A 292 18.63 -5.14 -13.35
CA THR A 292 18.75 -6.61 -13.32
C THR A 292 20.02 -7.11 -13.99
N ASN A 293 20.55 -6.37 -14.98
CA ASN A 293 21.69 -6.81 -15.80
C ASN A 293 23.03 -6.15 -15.42
N SER A 294 23.06 -5.21 -14.48
CA SER A 294 24.32 -4.73 -13.90
C SER A 294 25.07 -5.91 -13.29
N PRO A 295 26.31 -6.21 -13.73
CA PRO A 295 27.19 -7.06 -12.97
C PRO A 295 27.32 -6.50 -11.55
N MET A 296 27.53 -7.36 -10.55
CA MET A 296 27.98 -6.85 -9.26
C MET A 296 29.34 -6.19 -9.49
N VAL A 297 29.37 -4.86 -9.45
CA VAL A 297 30.58 -4.05 -9.64
C VAL A 297 31.63 -4.55 -8.66
N ALA A 298 32.67 -5.20 -9.20
CA ALA A 298 33.87 -5.52 -8.45
C ALA A 298 34.50 -4.19 -7.99
N GLY A 299 35.08 -4.18 -6.79
CA GLY A 299 35.91 -3.06 -6.37
C GLY A 299 37.06 -2.85 -7.36
N SER A 300 37.60 -1.63 -7.40
CA SER A 300 38.75 -1.24 -8.24
C SER A 300 40.00 -2.10 -8.07
N ASP A 301 40.06 -2.90 -7.01
CA ASP A 301 41.27 -3.47 -6.45
C ASP A 301 41.52 -4.91 -6.90
N GLY A 302 40.81 -5.37 -7.95
CA GLY A 302 41.00 -6.69 -8.60
C GLY A 302 40.65 -7.91 -7.76
N THR A 303 40.33 -7.75 -6.48
CA THR A 303 39.90 -8.84 -5.61
C THR A 303 38.49 -9.32 -6.01
N PRO A 304 38.29 -10.63 -6.22
CA PRO A 304 36.94 -11.15 -6.45
C PRO A 304 36.08 -10.86 -5.21
N PRO A 305 34.76 -10.62 -5.38
CA PRO A 305 33.87 -10.62 -4.22
C PRO A 305 33.99 -11.98 -3.54
N HIS A 306 34.50 -12.01 -2.31
CA HIS A 306 34.39 -13.19 -1.47
C HIS A 306 32.91 -13.47 -1.28
N ASP A 307 32.39 -14.43 -2.05
CA ASP A 307 31.01 -14.85 -1.94
C ASP A 307 30.74 -15.25 -0.49
N LEU A 308 29.66 -14.70 0.06
CA LEU A 308 29.20 -15.08 1.38
C LEU A 308 28.92 -16.59 1.34
N PRO A 309 29.54 -17.43 2.21
CA PRO A 309 29.08 -18.79 2.37
C PRO A 309 27.58 -18.71 2.67
N PRO A 310 26.73 -19.45 1.93
CA PRO A 310 25.29 -19.22 1.95
C PRO A 310 24.79 -19.30 3.39
N LEU A 311 24.11 -18.24 3.85
CA LEU A 311 23.52 -18.23 5.18
C LEU A 311 22.60 -19.45 5.29
N PRO A 312 22.78 -20.33 6.29
CA PRO A 312 21.99 -21.55 6.40
C PRO A 312 20.50 -21.19 6.48
N PRO A 313 19.59 -22.05 5.98
CA PRO A 313 18.15 -21.75 5.84
C PRO A 313 17.41 -21.77 7.20
N ALA A 314 17.79 -20.85 8.08
CA ALA A 314 17.29 -20.65 9.43
C ALA A 314 15.88 -20.02 9.43
N SER A 315 14.87 -20.78 8.96
CA SER A 315 13.46 -20.61 9.35
C SER A 315 12.52 -21.66 8.75
N LEU A 316 12.61 -21.97 7.44
CA LEU A 316 11.57 -22.78 6.77
C LEU A 316 11.45 -24.22 7.29
N ALA A 317 12.56 -24.86 7.72
CA ALA A 317 12.50 -26.20 8.31
C ALA A 317 11.59 -26.23 9.56
N GLN A 318 11.81 -25.33 10.51
CA GLN A 318 11.01 -25.20 11.74
C GLN A 318 9.55 -24.83 11.46
N VAL A 319 9.28 -24.04 10.41
CA VAL A 319 7.91 -23.74 9.97
C VAL A 319 7.22 -24.99 9.41
N ASN A 320 7.93 -25.85 8.67
CA ASN A 320 7.35 -27.06 8.11
C ASN A 320 7.11 -28.15 9.17
N GLU A 321 8.00 -28.30 10.16
CA GLU A 321 7.77 -29.20 11.31
C GLU A 321 6.47 -28.88 12.05
N SER A 322 6.19 -27.58 12.29
CA SER A 322 4.93 -27.16 12.93
C SER A 322 3.67 -27.57 12.14
N LEU A 323 3.75 -27.68 10.81
CA LEU A 323 2.63 -28.13 9.97
C LEU A 323 2.51 -29.67 9.90
N LEU A 324 3.63 -30.40 9.95
CA LEU A 324 3.65 -31.86 9.95
C LEU A 324 3.17 -32.47 11.29
N ALA A 325 3.29 -31.71 12.39
CA ALA A 325 2.68 -32.07 13.67
C ALA A 325 1.14 -32.16 13.62
N HIS A 326 0.48 -31.45 12.69
CA HIS A 326 -0.98 -31.47 12.55
C HIS A 326 -1.51 -32.60 11.65
N THR A 327 -0.67 -33.26 10.84
CA THR A 327 -1.09 -34.36 9.96
C THR A 327 -0.79 -35.75 10.52
N SER A 328 -0.16 -35.84 11.70
CA SER A 328 0.35 -37.08 12.31
C SER A 328 -0.43 -37.57 13.55
N GLY A 329 -1.56 -36.92 13.89
CA GLY A 329 -2.43 -37.34 14.98
C GLY A 329 -3.52 -38.32 14.53
N GLY A 330 -3.35 -39.63 14.79
CA GLY A 330 -4.48 -40.58 14.80
C GLY A 330 -4.33 -41.91 14.06
N ARG A 331 -3.28 -42.71 14.35
CA ARG A 331 -3.30 -44.17 14.10
C ARG A 331 -2.61 -44.95 15.23
N THR A 332 -3.37 -45.27 16.27
CA THR A 332 -3.04 -46.40 17.16
C THR A 332 -3.25 -47.71 16.40
N ALA A 333 -2.31 -48.65 16.54
CA ALA A 333 -2.41 -49.95 15.89
C ALA A 333 -3.33 -50.90 16.68
N VAL A 334 -4.16 -51.65 15.96
CA VAL A 334 -4.85 -52.86 16.44
C VAL A 334 -4.55 -53.96 15.42
N ALA A 335 -4.27 -55.18 15.89
CA ALA A 335 -3.87 -56.28 15.04
C ALA A 335 -5.01 -56.73 14.09
N GLY A 336 -4.64 -57.16 12.88
CA GLY A 336 -5.58 -57.69 11.89
C GLY A 336 -5.70 -59.21 11.97
N VAL A 337 -6.92 -59.71 11.78
CA VAL A 337 -7.24 -61.08 11.33
C VAL A 337 -8.38 -60.96 10.32
N ASP A 338 -8.42 -61.84 9.33
CA ASP A 338 -9.22 -61.71 8.10
C ASP A 338 -10.74 -61.85 8.25
N ALA A 339 -11.48 -61.10 7.42
CA ALA A 339 -12.67 -61.58 6.70
C ALA A 339 -13.06 -60.65 5.53
N LYS A 340 -13.70 -61.19 4.49
CA LYS A 340 -14.33 -60.45 3.37
C LYS A 340 -15.88 -60.45 3.51
N PRO A 341 -16.63 -59.69 2.68
CA PRO A 341 -17.90 -59.09 3.12
C PRO A 341 -19.13 -59.99 3.03
N ALA A 342 -20.19 -59.60 3.75
CA ALA A 342 -21.56 -60.08 3.59
C ALA A 342 -22.51 -58.91 3.25
N LEU A 343 -23.52 -59.18 2.43
CA LEU A 343 -24.54 -58.22 1.97
C LEU A 343 -25.88 -58.53 2.67
N GLY A 344 -26.54 -57.52 3.25
CA GLY A 344 -27.82 -57.71 3.96
C GLY A 344 -28.71 -56.46 3.92
N LYS A 345 -30.01 -56.67 3.68
CA LYS A 345 -31.10 -55.67 3.81
C LYS A 345 -31.80 -55.89 5.18
N ALA A 346 -32.79 -55.11 5.66
CA ALA A 346 -33.66 -54.12 5.04
C ALA A 346 -34.35 -53.22 6.11
N LEU A 347 -35.12 -52.21 5.65
CA LEU A 347 -36.22 -51.51 6.36
C LEU A 347 -35.80 -50.59 7.56
N ASP A 348 -36.55 -49.54 7.94
CA ASP A 348 -37.86 -49.04 7.47
C ASP A 348 -37.93 -47.48 7.39
N ALA A 349 -39.10 -46.89 7.12
CA ALA A 349 -39.23 -45.51 6.59
C ALA A 349 -39.79 -44.39 7.52
N VAL A 350 -39.37 -43.12 7.24
CA VAL A 350 -40.14 -41.84 7.02
C VAL A 350 -41.40 -41.55 7.89
N PRO A 351 -41.68 -40.30 8.39
CA PRO A 351 -41.26 -38.96 7.90
C PRO A 351 -40.76 -37.94 8.96
N VAL A 352 -40.43 -36.72 8.50
CA VAL A 352 -40.38 -35.48 9.31
C VAL A 352 -41.55 -34.56 8.92
N LEU A 353 -42.19 -33.93 9.90
CA LEU A 353 -43.35 -33.04 9.71
C LEU A 353 -42.97 -31.56 9.58
N VAL A 354 -43.82 -30.81 8.85
CA VAL A 354 -43.75 -29.35 8.70
C VAL A 354 -44.84 -28.71 9.56
N SER A 355 -44.55 -27.56 10.16
CA SER A 355 -45.55 -26.67 10.76
C SER A 355 -45.45 -25.26 10.16
N SER A 356 -46.52 -24.80 9.55
CA SER A 356 -46.65 -23.44 9.00
C SER A 356 -47.45 -22.53 9.94
N SER A 357 -47.29 -21.22 9.76
CA SER A 357 -48.31 -20.23 10.08
C SER A 357 -48.33 -19.18 8.97
N SER A 358 -49.49 -18.58 8.71
CA SER A 358 -49.76 -17.85 7.46
C SER A 358 -50.66 -16.65 7.68
N GLU A 359 -50.39 -15.55 6.99
CA GLU A 359 -51.41 -14.55 6.68
C GLU A 359 -51.05 -13.82 5.36
N SER A 360 -52.02 -13.13 4.76
CA SER A 360 -52.03 -12.87 3.31
C SER A 360 -52.54 -11.49 2.90
N SER A 361 -51.94 -10.91 1.85
CA SER A 361 -52.57 -9.84 1.06
C SER A 361 -52.14 -9.89 -0.42
N THR A 362 -53.06 -9.59 -1.32
CA THR A 362 -52.99 -9.81 -2.78
C THR A 362 -52.57 -8.58 -3.61
N ALA A 363 -51.75 -8.77 -4.65
CA ALA A 363 -51.82 -8.12 -5.99
C ALA A 363 -50.54 -8.48 -6.80
N ALA A 364 -50.57 -9.36 -7.79
CA ALA A 364 -51.06 -9.16 -9.17
C ALA A 364 -50.06 -8.42 -10.10
N SER A 365 -49.40 -9.17 -10.97
CA SER A 365 -48.68 -8.68 -12.17
C SER A 365 -48.70 -9.78 -13.25
N PRO A 366 -48.98 -9.48 -14.53
CA PRO A 366 -49.19 -10.49 -15.57
C PRO A 366 -47.91 -11.09 -16.15
N ARG A 367 -48.05 -12.22 -16.87
CA ARG A 367 -47.01 -12.97 -17.58
C ARG A 367 -47.22 -12.94 -19.10
N LEU A 368 -46.18 -13.40 -19.83
CA LEU A 368 -46.18 -13.81 -21.25
C LEU A 368 -46.25 -12.65 -22.27
N ALA A 369 -45.81 -12.80 -23.52
CA ALA A 369 -45.31 -13.99 -24.24
C ALA A 369 -43.99 -13.71 -25.02
N ALA A 370 -43.53 -14.68 -25.82
CA ALA A 370 -42.36 -14.58 -26.69
C ALA A 370 -42.64 -15.19 -28.08
N VAL A 371 -41.68 -15.09 -29.03
CA VAL A 371 -41.65 -15.72 -30.38
C VAL A 371 -42.55 -15.02 -31.43
N PRO A 372 -42.23 -14.98 -32.75
CA PRO A 372 -41.01 -15.40 -33.50
C PRO A 372 -40.26 -14.25 -34.22
N ALA A 373 -39.23 -14.58 -35.00
CA ALA A 373 -38.56 -13.70 -35.97
C ALA A 373 -39.07 -13.91 -37.42
N SER A 374 -38.85 -12.94 -38.32
CA SER A 374 -39.19 -13.04 -39.75
C SER A 374 -38.21 -12.28 -40.65
N THR A 375 -37.89 -12.85 -41.81
CA THR A 375 -36.83 -12.40 -42.75
C THR A 375 -37.28 -11.33 -43.75
N VAL A 376 -36.47 -10.30 -44.00
CA VAL A 376 -36.52 -9.43 -45.20
C VAL A 376 -35.11 -9.21 -45.76
N LYS A 377 -35.00 -8.87 -47.05
CA LYS A 377 -33.79 -8.97 -47.90
C LYS A 377 -32.93 -7.70 -47.97
N SER A 378 -31.72 -7.90 -48.48
CA SER A 378 -30.79 -6.87 -48.94
C SER A 378 -31.31 -6.03 -50.12
N GLY A 379 -30.83 -4.77 -50.18
CA GLY A 379 -30.93 -3.90 -51.35
C GLY A 379 -29.92 -2.76 -51.23
N ALA A 380 -29.15 -2.49 -52.29
CA ALA A 380 -28.15 -1.43 -52.35
C ALA A 380 -28.23 -0.74 -53.72
N LEU A 381 -27.97 0.58 -53.78
CA LEU A 381 -27.55 1.36 -54.96
C LEU A 381 -27.00 2.74 -54.48
N PRO A 382 -26.14 3.45 -55.26
CA PRO A 382 -25.39 4.65 -54.83
C PRO A 382 -25.89 5.97 -55.49
N ILE A 383 -25.32 7.13 -55.09
CA ILE A 383 -25.31 8.45 -55.80
C ILE A 383 -24.53 9.50 -54.96
N PRO A 384 -23.79 10.50 -55.51
CA PRO A 384 -22.84 10.49 -56.65
C PRO A 384 -21.48 11.20 -56.29
N ILE A 385 -20.65 11.54 -57.29
CA ILE A 385 -19.42 12.39 -57.15
C ILE A 385 -19.44 13.52 -58.21
N PRO A 386 -18.97 14.74 -57.91
CA PRO A 386 -18.63 15.76 -58.91
C PRO A 386 -17.11 16.01 -59.06
N HIS A 387 -16.63 15.98 -60.31
CA HIS A 387 -15.40 16.66 -60.81
C HIS A 387 -15.84 17.74 -61.82
N THR A 388 -15.04 18.67 -62.38
CA THR A 388 -13.60 19.04 -62.28
C THR A 388 -13.51 20.52 -61.79
N ASN A 389 -12.47 21.40 -61.90
CA ASN A 389 -11.15 21.54 -62.54
C ASN A 389 -10.16 22.18 -61.52
N GLY A 390 -8.85 22.35 -61.74
CA GLY A 390 -8.00 21.95 -62.87
C GLY A 390 -7.14 23.09 -63.45
N HIS A 391 -6.01 23.44 -62.82
CA HIS A 391 -4.89 24.21 -63.42
C HIS A 391 -3.54 23.89 -62.71
N GLY A 392 -2.43 24.22 -63.38
CA GLY A 392 -1.07 23.72 -63.09
C GLY A 392 -0.13 24.65 -62.28
N PRO A 393 1.21 24.49 -62.36
CA PRO A 393 1.99 24.31 -61.13
C PRO A 393 3.22 25.24 -60.94
N LEU A 394 3.89 25.06 -59.78
CA LEU A 394 5.22 25.58 -59.39
C LEU A 394 5.29 27.11 -59.08
N PRO A 395 6.31 27.61 -58.33
CA PRO A 395 7.59 26.97 -57.97
C PRO A 395 7.92 26.80 -56.47
N THR A 396 8.99 26.05 -56.24
CA THR A 396 9.63 25.78 -54.94
C THR A 396 10.27 27.04 -54.33
N THR A 397 10.22 27.17 -53.01
CA THR A 397 11.23 27.93 -52.25
C THR A 397 11.47 27.24 -50.91
N ALA A 398 12.72 26.84 -50.64
CA ALA A 398 13.11 26.20 -49.40
C ALA A 398 13.66 27.24 -48.42
N LEU A 399 13.19 27.19 -47.16
CA LEU A 399 13.84 27.84 -46.03
C LEU A 399 14.20 26.76 -45.02
N ALA A 400 15.48 26.67 -44.67
CA ALA A 400 16.01 25.60 -43.86
C ALA A 400 15.66 25.79 -42.38
N VAL A 401 15.02 24.77 -41.78
CA VAL A 401 14.95 24.62 -40.33
C VAL A 401 15.99 23.60 -39.92
N THR A 402 16.99 24.03 -39.15
CA THR A 402 18.09 23.19 -38.67
C THR A 402 17.63 22.23 -37.58
N THR A 403 17.22 21.02 -37.98
CA THR A 403 16.93 19.92 -37.06
C THR A 403 18.22 19.38 -36.45
N GLY A 404 18.52 19.81 -35.22
CA GLY A 404 19.60 19.25 -34.40
C GLY A 404 19.31 17.79 -34.07
N SER A 405 19.89 16.86 -34.84
CA SER A 405 19.70 15.43 -34.65
C SER A 405 20.44 14.95 -33.40
N LEU A 406 19.68 14.62 -32.34
CA LEU A 406 20.19 13.82 -31.22
C LEU A 406 20.20 12.36 -31.65
N GLU A 407 21.37 11.86 -32.02
CA GLU A 407 21.56 10.46 -32.42
C GLU A 407 21.26 9.51 -31.25
N LEU A 408 20.29 8.62 -31.44
CA LEU A 408 20.10 7.46 -30.57
C LEU A 408 21.13 6.38 -30.96
N PRO A 409 21.88 5.77 -30.03
CA PRO A 409 22.88 4.76 -30.38
C PRO A 409 22.26 3.55 -31.09
N GLU A 410 22.82 3.18 -32.24
CA GLU A 410 22.43 1.96 -32.95
C GLU A 410 22.82 0.72 -32.13
N VAL A 411 21.84 0.10 -31.47
CA VAL A 411 22.01 -1.22 -30.85
C VAL A 411 22.04 -2.27 -31.95
N SER A 412 23.24 -2.78 -32.25
CA SER A 412 23.49 -3.75 -33.30
C SER A 412 22.69 -5.05 -33.08
N ARG A 413 21.90 -5.43 -34.09
CA ARG A 413 21.04 -6.62 -34.06
C ARG A 413 21.84 -7.92 -34.26
N SER A 414 22.56 -8.34 -33.22
CA SER A 414 23.14 -9.69 -33.18
C SER A 414 22.03 -10.73 -32.95
N SER A 415 21.84 -11.62 -33.93
CA SER A 415 20.78 -12.62 -33.93
C SER A 415 21.16 -13.84 -33.09
N SER A 416 20.46 -14.06 -31.97
CA SER A 416 20.48 -15.33 -31.23
C SER A 416 19.07 -15.92 -31.15
N LEU A 417 18.82 -16.96 -31.95
CA LEU A 417 17.56 -17.68 -31.99
C LEU A 417 17.49 -18.70 -30.83
N MET A 418 17.06 -18.24 -29.66
CA MET A 418 16.66 -19.10 -28.53
C MET A 418 15.15 -18.98 -28.31
N SER A 419 14.48 -20.12 -28.11
CA SER A 419 13.03 -20.21 -28.09
C SER A 419 12.42 -19.60 -26.81
N GLY A 420 11.66 -18.53 -26.98
CA GLY A 420 10.87 -17.91 -25.91
C GLY A 420 9.61 -17.26 -26.47
N ARG A 421 8.49 -17.33 -25.72
CA ARG A 421 7.30 -16.52 -26.02
C ARG A 421 7.70 -15.03 -25.96
N PRO A 422 7.14 -14.15 -26.80
CA PRO A 422 7.32 -12.72 -26.62
C PRO A 422 6.87 -12.34 -25.21
N LEU A 423 7.79 -11.78 -24.43
CA LEU A 423 7.48 -11.22 -23.12
C LEU A 423 6.44 -10.13 -23.35
N ARG A 424 5.21 -10.34 -22.87
CA ARG A 424 4.20 -9.29 -22.88
C ARG A 424 4.79 -8.11 -22.10
N PRO A 425 4.80 -6.88 -22.65
CA PRO A 425 5.31 -5.72 -21.92
C PRO A 425 4.58 -5.62 -20.58
N PRO A 426 5.27 -5.17 -19.51
CA PRO A 426 4.65 -5.07 -18.20
C PRO A 426 3.38 -4.22 -18.32
N ARG A 427 2.26 -4.76 -17.85
CA ARG A 427 0.96 -4.09 -17.94
C ARG A 427 1.08 -2.73 -17.27
N PHE A 428 0.76 -1.67 -18.00
CA PHE A 428 0.54 -0.36 -17.42
C PHE A 428 -0.97 -0.15 -17.33
N THR A 429 -1.47 0.11 -16.14
CA THR A 429 -2.91 0.26 -15.87
C THR A 429 -3.24 1.73 -15.69
N VAL A 430 -4.33 2.21 -16.29
CA VAL A 430 -4.81 3.59 -16.16
C VAL A 430 -6.14 3.57 -15.43
N TRP A 431 -6.21 4.21 -14.26
CA TRP A 431 -7.43 4.37 -13.48
C TRP A 431 -8.00 5.76 -13.66
N THR A 432 -9.32 5.82 -13.78
CA THR A 432 -10.11 7.05 -13.88
C THR A 432 -11.32 6.97 -12.97
N SER A 433 -12.00 8.09 -12.76
CA SER A 433 -13.35 8.09 -12.22
C SER A 433 -14.38 7.62 -13.27
N MET A 434 -15.67 7.70 -12.97
CA MET A 434 -16.73 7.59 -13.97
C MET A 434 -17.14 8.95 -14.60
N LEU A 435 -16.55 10.06 -14.15
CA LEU A 435 -16.88 11.42 -14.60
C LEU A 435 -16.13 11.79 -15.89
N GLN A 436 -16.86 12.39 -16.84
CA GLN A 436 -16.50 12.62 -18.24
C GLN A 436 -15.11 13.25 -18.40
N ARG A 437 -14.80 14.30 -17.62
CA ARG A 437 -13.50 14.98 -17.65
C ARG A 437 -12.29 14.06 -17.36
N THR A 438 -12.42 13.04 -16.50
CA THR A 438 -11.32 12.07 -16.30
C THR A 438 -11.19 11.09 -17.45
N ILE A 439 -12.32 10.70 -18.05
CA ILE A 439 -12.37 9.78 -19.21
C ILE A 439 -11.75 10.45 -20.44
N GLN A 440 -12.16 11.69 -20.74
CA GLN A 440 -11.58 12.50 -21.82
C GLN A 440 -10.09 12.84 -21.60
N THR A 441 -9.62 12.88 -20.34
CA THR A 441 -8.19 13.09 -20.07
C THR A 441 -7.34 11.86 -20.44
N VAL A 442 -7.94 10.67 -20.54
CA VAL A 442 -7.26 9.43 -20.93
C VAL A 442 -7.67 8.91 -22.32
N GLU A 443 -8.55 9.62 -23.02
CA GLU A 443 -9.01 9.28 -24.38
C GLU A 443 -7.86 9.13 -25.40
N PRO A 444 -6.73 9.88 -25.33
CA PRO A 444 -5.56 9.64 -26.18
C PRO A 444 -4.75 8.36 -25.87
N PHE A 445 -5.04 7.63 -24.79
CA PHE A 445 -4.30 6.43 -24.40
C PHE A 445 -4.81 5.18 -25.13
N ASP A 446 -3.95 4.58 -25.94
CA ASP A 446 -4.23 3.37 -26.71
C ASP A 446 -4.57 2.17 -25.81
N ALA A 447 -5.83 1.71 -25.87
CA ALA A 447 -6.36 0.59 -25.10
C ALA A 447 -5.72 -0.78 -25.44
N SER A 448 -4.93 -0.88 -26.52
CA SER A 448 -4.10 -2.07 -26.79
C SER A 448 -2.79 -2.07 -25.98
N GLN A 449 -2.33 -0.90 -25.53
CA GLN A 449 -1.09 -0.69 -24.77
C GLN A 449 -1.33 -0.42 -23.28
N TYR A 450 -2.54 0.02 -22.92
CA TYR A 450 -2.95 0.47 -21.59
C TYR A 450 -4.21 -0.23 -21.10
N ASP A 451 -4.16 -0.78 -19.88
CA ASP A 451 -5.29 -1.40 -19.19
C ASP A 451 -6.13 -0.31 -18.51
N VAL A 452 -7.02 0.34 -19.29
CA VAL A 452 -7.86 1.47 -18.84
C VAL A 452 -9.07 0.99 -18.03
N LYS A 453 -9.34 1.63 -16.88
CA LYS A 453 -10.41 1.29 -15.95
C LYS A 453 -11.11 2.54 -15.42
N HIS A 454 -12.44 2.54 -15.50
CA HIS A 454 -13.32 3.58 -14.96
C HIS A 454 -13.88 3.11 -13.61
N ILE A 455 -13.63 3.84 -12.53
CA ILE A 455 -13.87 3.37 -11.16
C ILE A 455 -14.69 4.40 -10.38
N ARG A 456 -15.91 4.02 -9.96
CA ARG A 456 -16.82 4.92 -9.22
C ARG A 456 -16.20 5.47 -7.93
N SER A 457 -15.41 4.67 -7.22
CA SER A 457 -14.71 5.12 -5.99
C SER A 457 -13.61 6.17 -6.25
N LEU A 458 -13.27 6.48 -7.50
CA LEU A 458 -12.40 7.61 -7.89
C LEU A 458 -13.17 8.87 -8.31
N ASN A 459 -14.50 8.90 -8.27
CA ASN A 459 -15.29 10.14 -8.44
C ASN A 459 -14.93 11.17 -7.36
N GLU A 460 -15.01 12.46 -7.69
CA GLU A 460 -14.79 13.58 -6.74
C GLU A 460 -15.68 13.45 -5.49
N ILE A 461 -15.33 14.18 -4.43
CA ILE A 461 -16.22 14.37 -3.28
C ILE A 461 -17.57 14.96 -3.73
N TYR A 462 -18.67 14.26 -3.44
CA TYR A 462 -20.01 14.68 -3.86
C TYR A 462 -20.55 15.79 -2.94
N ALA A 463 -20.87 16.94 -3.52
CA ALA A 463 -21.27 18.15 -2.81
C ALA A 463 -22.77 18.24 -2.50
N GLY A 464 -23.55 17.19 -2.77
CA GLY A 464 -24.99 17.11 -2.45
C GLY A 464 -25.78 18.30 -3.00
N ALA A 465 -26.48 19.02 -2.13
CA ALA A 465 -27.28 20.20 -2.46
C ALA A 465 -26.45 21.44 -2.88
N CYS A 466 -25.12 21.33 -2.92
CA CYS A 466 -24.15 22.32 -3.41
C CYS A 466 -23.46 21.90 -4.73
N GLU A 467 -23.84 20.76 -5.33
CA GLU A 467 -23.36 20.34 -6.66
C GLU A 467 -23.63 21.40 -7.73
N GLY A 468 -22.66 21.59 -8.63
CA GLY A 468 -22.73 22.57 -9.72
C GLY A 468 -22.64 24.03 -9.26
N MET A 469 -22.54 24.34 -7.96
CA MET A 469 -22.45 25.72 -7.48
C MET A 469 -21.00 26.23 -7.42
N THR A 470 -20.83 27.55 -7.51
CA THR A 470 -19.57 28.22 -7.14
C THR A 470 -19.51 28.43 -5.62
N TYR A 471 -18.32 28.59 -5.05
CA TYR A 471 -18.20 28.87 -3.61
C TYR A 471 -18.91 30.16 -3.16
N ARG A 472 -19.04 31.18 -4.02
CA ARG A 472 -19.81 32.40 -3.74
C ARG A 472 -21.32 32.17 -3.73
N GLU A 473 -21.82 31.31 -4.62
CA GLU A 473 -23.23 30.91 -4.60
C GLU A 473 -23.56 30.09 -3.34
N ILE A 474 -22.63 29.23 -2.89
CA ILE A 474 -22.77 28.46 -1.63
C ILE A 474 -22.74 29.39 -0.42
N GLU A 475 -21.80 30.33 -0.36
CA GLU A 475 -21.70 31.33 0.71
C GLU A 475 -22.98 32.19 0.83
N ALA A 476 -23.53 32.64 -0.31
CA ALA A 476 -24.75 33.44 -0.33
C ALA A 476 -26.03 32.63 -0.03
N LYS A 477 -26.11 31.37 -0.47
CA LYS A 477 -27.33 30.53 -0.35
C LYS A 477 -27.38 29.71 0.94
N TYR A 478 -26.22 29.26 1.43
CA TYR A 478 -26.08 28.38 2.59
C TYR A 478 -24.93 28.87 3.52
N PRO A 479 -24.99 30.10 4.06
CA PRO A 479 -23.87 30.70 4.82
C PRO A 479 -23.46 29.88 6.05
N ALA A 480 -24.41 29.23 6.73
CA ALA A 480 -24.13 28.35 7.86
C ALA A 480 -23.29 27.12 7.46
N GLU A 481 -23.64 26.48 6.34
CA GLU A 481 -22.92 25.32 5.78
C GLU A 481 -21.52 25.71 5.31
N PHE A 482 -21.41 26.89 4.69
CA PHE A 482 -20.12 27.46 4.26
C PHE A 482 -19.19 27.72 5.45
N ALA A 483 -19.72 28.27 6.56
CA ALA A 483 -18.97 28.48 7.80
C ALA A 483 -18.60 27.16 8.49
N ALA A 484 -19.53 26.21 8.60
CA ALA A 484 -19.30 24.89 9.20
C ALA A 484 -18.16 24.13 8.47
N ARG A 485 -18.15 24.19 7.13
CA ARG A 485 -17.09 23.60 6.29
C ARG A 485 -15.73 24.30 6.43
N GLN A 486 -15.69 25.58 6.81
CA GLN A 486 -14.42 26.25 7.14
C GLN A 486 -13.91 25.83 8.52
N ALA A 487 -14.80 25.67 9.50
CA ALA A 487 -14.44 25.26 10.86
C ALA A 487 -13.89 23.83 10.91
N ASP A 488 -14.59 22.85 10.31
CA ASP A 488 -14.13 21.46 10.22
C ASP A 488 -14.29 20.90 8.81
N LYS A 489 -13.28 21.15 7.98
CA LYS A 489 -13.23 20.67 6.59
C LYS A 489 -13.05 19.15 6.46
N LEU A 490 -12.70 18.42 7.54
CA LEU A 490 -12.45 16.98 7.49
C LEU A 490 -13.74 16.18 7.70
N TYR A 491 -14.51 16.54 8.73
CA TYR A 491 -15.72 15.83 9.13
C TYR A 491 -17.02 16.51 8.68
N TYR A 492 -17.00 17.79 8.24
CA TYR A 492 -18.13 18.38 7.53
C TYR A 492 -18.52 17.51 6.32
N ARG A 493 -19.79 17.10 6.29
CA ARG A 493 -20.44 16.40 5.19
C ARG A 493 -21.39 17.38 4.51
N TYR A 494 -21.34 17.49 3.18
CA TYR A 494 -22.26 18.38 2.46
C TYR A 494 -23.74 17.98 2.67
N PRO A 495 -24.67 18.95 2.77
CA PRO A 495 -26.09 18.69 2.95
C PRO A 495 -26.73 18.06 1.71
N GLY A 496 -27.84 17.35 1.91
CA GLY A 496 -28.60 16.67 0.85
C GLY A 496 -28.24 15.20 0.66
N ASN A 497 -29.07 14.48 -0.11
CA ASN A 497 -28.97 13.03 -0.26
C ASN A 497 -27.62 12.61 -0.86
N GLY A 498 -26.87 11.81 -0.12
CA GLY A 498 -25.58 11.25 -0.57
C GLY A 498 -24.39 12.20 -0.51
N GLY A 499 -24.55 13.42 0.02
CA GLY A 499 -23.43 14.36 0.21
C GLY A 499 -22.31 13.76 1.07
N GLU A 500 -21.06 14.09 0.76
CA GLU A 500 -19.87 13.47 1.38
C GLU A 500 -19.03 14.45 2.21
N SER A 501 -18.29 13.89 3.17
CA SER A 501 -17.17 14.52 3.87
C SER A 501 -15.83 13.98 3.35
N TYR A 502 -14.70 14.58 3.78
CA TYR A 502 -13.39 13.98 3.50
C TYR A 502 -13.20 12.64 4.24
N ALA A 503 -13.86 12.42 5.38
CA ALA A 503 -13.90 11.13 6.05
C ALA A 503 -14.64 10.05 5.24
N ASP A 504 -15.76 10.41 4.59
CA ASP A 504 -16.48 9.50 3.68
C ASP A 504 -15.61 9.12 2.46
N VAL A 505 -14.88 10.09 1.90
CA VAL A 505 -13.93 9.87 0.80
C VAL A 505 -12.79 8.93 1.20
N ILE A 506 -12.24 9.06 2.42
CA ILE A 506 -11.28 8.11 2.98
C ILE A 506 -11.89 6.71 3.03
N GLN A 507 -13.09 6.56 3.62
CA GLN A 507 -13.76 5.26 3.71
C GLN A 507 -14.05 4.64 2.33
N ARG A 508 -14.51 5.43 1.36
CA ARG A 508 -14.77 5.01 -0.04
C ARG A 508 -13.50 4.60 -0.80
N LEU A 509 -12.35 5.18 -0.46
CA LEU A 509 -11.06 4.87 -1.07
C LEU A 509 -10.40 3.59 -0.51
N HIS A 510 -10.86 3.04 0.62
CA HIS A 510 -10.18 1.93 1.30
C HIS A 510 -9.91 0.70 0.40
N PRO A 511 -10.87 0.20 -0.40
CA PRO A 511 -10.60 -0.91 -1.34
C PRO A 511 -9.54 -0.58 -2.40
N LEU A 512 -9.45 0.69 -2.82
CA LEU A 512 -8.49 1.15 -3.83
C LEU A 512 -7.08 1.32 -3.26
N ILE A 513 -6.94 1.75 -2.01
CA ILE A 513 -5.64 1.74 -1.32
C ILE A 513 -5.08 0.32 -1.25
N VAL A 514 -5.92 -0.67 -0.93
CA VAL A 514 -5.52 -2.08 -0.87
C VAL A 514 -5.19 -2.63 -2.26
N GLU A 515 -6.00 -2.35 -3.28
CA GLU A 515 -5.71 -2.74 -4.68
C GLU A 515 -4.41 -2.12 -5.22
N LEU A 516 -4.09 -0.89 -4.81
CA LEU A 516 -2.88 -0.17 -5.21
C LEU A 516 -1.61 -0.64 -4.49
N GLU A 517 -1.74 -1.12 -3.25
CA GLU A 517 -0.69 -1.84 -2.54
C GLU A 517 -0.46 -3.26 -3.11
N ARG A 518 -1.56 -3.93 -3.55
CA ARG A 518 -1.57 -5.26 -4.19
C ARG A 518 -1.01 -5.27 -5.61
N THR A 519 -1.22 -4.19 -6.36
CA THR A 519 -0.73 -4.01 -7.73
C THR A 519 0.80 -4.09 -7.78
N THR A 520 1.36 -4.90 -8.68
CA THR A 520 2.82 -5.11 -8.80
C THR A 520 3.48 -4.28 -9.89
N HIS A 521 2.69 -3.69 -10.78
CA HIS A 521 3.14 -2.96 -11.97
C HIS A 521 2.85 -1.46 -11.87
N SER A 522 3.38 -0.66 -12.80
CA SER A 522 3.16 0.80 -12.79
C SER A 522 1.73 1.18 -13.20
N ALA A 523 1.21 2.24 -12.59
CA ALA A 523 -0.15 2.71 -12.84
C ALA A 523 -0.23 4.24 -12.93
N LEU A 524 -1.22 4.75 -13.68
CA LEU A 524 -1.63 6.15 -13.70
C LEU A 524 -3.03 6.26 -13.09
N ILE A 525 -3.25 7.26 -12.24
CA ILE A 525 -4.55 7.57 -11.65
C ILE A 525 -4.91 9.01 -12.02
N VAL A 526 -5.94 9.18 -12.87
CA VAL A 526 -6.48 10.48 -13.26
C VAL A 526 -7.81 10.69 -12.54
N THR A 527 -7.83 11.60 -11.57
CA THR A 527 -8.98 11.81 -10.68
C THR A 527 -9.19 13.31 -10.42
N HIS A 528 -9.61 13.71 -9.21
CA HIS A 528 -10.11 15.04 -8.89
C HIS A 528 -9.40 15.66 -7.67
N ASN A 529 -9.87 16.81 -7.18
CA ASN A 529 -9.16 17.61 -6.18
C ASN A 529 -9.15 16.94 -4.79
N ALA A 530 -10.30 16.53 -4.27
CA ALA A 530 -10.35 15.84 -2.97
C ALA A 530 -9.72 14.44 -3.04
N MET A 531 -9.87 13.77 -4.19
CA MET A 531 -9.33 12.43 -4.42
C MET A 531 -7.80 12.43 -4.49
N THR A 532 -7.19 13.34 -5.27
CA THR A 532 -5.72 13.47 -5.35
C THR A 532 -5.13 13.86 -4.00
N ARG A 533 -5.76 14.76 -3.23
CA ARG A 533 -5.36 15.04 -1.83
C ARG A 533 -5.32 13.77 -0.99
N THR A 534 -6.39 12.99 -1.00
CA THR A 534 -6.55 11.81 -0.12
C THR A 534 -5.59 10.68 -0.51
N LEU A 535 -5.37 10.45 -1.81
CA LEU A 535 -4.40 9.48 -2.31
C LEU A 535 -2.95 9.89 -1.99
N LEU A 536 -2.60 11.17 -2.20
CA LEU A 536 -1.26 11.68 -1.85
C LEU A 536 -1.01 11.64 -0.35
N ALA A 537 -1.99 11.98 0.49
CA ALA A 537 -1.83 11.92 1.94
C ALA A 537 -1.56 10.50 2.45
N TYR A 538 -2.32 9.50 1.98
CA TYR A 538 -2.00 8.08 2.26
C TYR A 538 -0.57 7.73 1.81
N MET A 539 -0.18 8.14 0.60
CA MET A 539 1.11 7.75 0.04
C MET A 539 2.30 8.42 0.72
N LEU A 540 2.13 9.65 1.22
CA LEU A 540 3.22 10.46 1.79
C LEU A 540 3.28 10.43 3.33
N ASP A 541 2.36 9.69 3.98
CA ASP A 541 2.22 9.62 5.45
C ASP A 541 1.90 11.01 6.07
N ILE A 542 1.10 11.81 5.34
CA ILE A 542 0.63 13.14 5.76
C ILE A 542 -0.63 12.98 6.63
N PRO A 543 -0.74 13.68 7.78
CA PRO A 543 -1.94 13.67 8.62
C PRO A 543 -3.24 14.05 7.88
N THR A 544 -4.35 13.41 8.24
CA THR A 544 -5.69 13.70 7.69
C THR A 544 -6.18 15.12 8.00
N THR A 545 -5.68 15.72 9.08
CA THR A 545 -5.88 17.12 9.46
C THR A 545 -5.27 18.10 8.45
N GLU A 546 -4.08 17.79 7.93
CA GLU A 546 -3.35 18.60 6.94
C GLU A 546 -3.83 18.33 5.51
N MET A 547 -4.19 17.07 5.22
CA MET A 547 -4.66 16.59 3.90
C MET A 547 -5.68 17.51 3.22
N THR A 548 -6.65 18.04 3.98
CA THR A 548 -7.73 18.87 3.41
C THR A 548 -7.24 20.22 2.87
N ARG A 549 -6.03 20.65 3.27
CA ARG A 549 -5.42 21.93 2.89
C ARG A 549 -4.44 21.81 1.72
N MET A 550 -3.78 20.66 1.56
CA MET A 550 -2.77 20.37 0.52
C MET A 550 -3.08 20.99 -0.86
N GLU A 551 -2.09 21.60 -1.50
CA GLU A 551 -2.24 22.11 -2.86
C GLU A 551 -2.03 21.02 -3.91
N VAL A 552 -3.05 20.82 -4.75
CA VAL A 552 -3.04 19.88 -5.88
C VAL A 552 -3.51 20.61 -7.16
N PRO A 553 -2.61 21.37 -7.83
CA PRO A 553 -2.99 22.18 -8.99
C PRO A 553 -3.54 21.34 -10.15
N LEU A 554 -4.22 21.99 -11.09
CA LEU A 554 -4.49 21.38 -12.39
C LEU A 554 -3.17 21.14 -13.14
N HIS A 555 -3.22 20.25 -14.13
CA HIS A 555 -2.12 20.01 -15.06
C HIS A 555 -0.77 19.58 -14.43
N THR A 556 -0.81 19.16 -13.16
CA THR A 556 0.34 18.73 -12.36
C THR A 556 0.31 17.22 -12.13
N VAL A 557 1.43 16.53 -12.34
CA VAL A 557 1.56 15.08 -12.23
C VAL A 557 2.54 14.74 -11.10
N TYR A 558 2.17 13.78 -10.26
CA TYR A 558 2.95 13.30 -9.13
C TYR A 558 3.41 11.87 -9.40
N CYS A 559 4.71 11.63 -9.48
CA CYS A 559 5.30 10.30 -9.57
C CYS A 559 5.68 9.81 -8.18
N LEU A 560 5.09 8.69 -7.74
CA LEU A 560 5.40 8.05 -6.46
C LEU A 560 6.12 6.71 -6.68
N GLU A 561 7.30 6.55 -6.08
CA GLU A 561 8.05 5.29 -6.10
C GLU A 561 8.17 4.71 -4.68
N PRO A 562 7.66 3.50 -4.41
CA PRO A 562 7.83 2.84 -3.12
C PRO A 562 9.29 2.52 -2.79
N LYS A 563 9.78 3.02 -1.63
CA LYS A 563 11.13 2.77 -1.08
C LYS A 563 11.03 2.11 0.31
N PRO A 564 12.13 1.62 0.91
CA PRO A 564 12.09 0.93 2.21
C PRO A 564 11.62 1.75 3.42
N PHE A 565 11.49 3.09 3.31
CA PHE A 565 11.17 3.96 4.44
C PHE A 565 9.97 4.92 4.23
N GLY A 566 9.37 4.90 3.04
CA GLY A 566 8.32 5.82 2.57
C GLY A 566 8.15 5.67 1.05
N ASN A 567 7.46 6.62 0.42
CA ASN A 567 7.47 6.77 -1.05
C ASN A 567 8.34 7.98 -1.41
N GLU A 568 9.20 7.86 -2.42
CA GLU A 568 9.82 9.03 -3.07
C GLU A 568 8.76 9.70 -3.95
N CYS A 569 8.70 11.03 -3.94
CA CYS A 569 7.77 11.81 -4.75
C CYS A 569 8.53 12.75 -5.68
N ARG A 570 8.12 12.80 -6.95
CA ARG A 570 8.63 13.74 -7.95
C ARG A 570 7.45 14.44 -8.62
N ARG A 571 7.38 15.76 -8.54
CA ARG A 571 6.25 16.58 -9.03
C ARG A 571 6.60 17.28 -10.34
N TYR A 572 5.73 17.16 -11.34
CA TYR A 572 5.90 17.73 -12.68
C TYR A 572 4.73 18.66 -13.02
N SER A 573 5.01 19.86 -13.51
CA SER A 573 3.99 20.80 -14.01
C SER A 573 4.01 20.84 -15.53
N PHE A 574 2.84 20.93 -16.18
CA PHE A 574 2.76 21.14 -17.62
C PHE A 574 2.88 22.63 -17.97
N ASN A 575 3.93 22.99 -18.73
CA ASN A 575 4.09 24.31 -19.32
C ASN A 575 3.35 24.36 -20.66
N PHE A 576 2.36 25.25 -20.78
CA PHE A 576 1.53 25.39 -21.99
C PHE A 576 2.25 26.07 -23.16
N GLU A 577 3.24 26.93 -22.88
CA GLU A 577 3.99 27.66 -23.91
C GLU A 577 5.06 26.78 -24.54
N ALA A 578 5.87 26.12 -23.70
CA ALA A 578 6.87 25.15 -24.12
C ALA A 578 6.29 23.75 -24.46
N ARG A 579 4.99 23.53 -24.16
CA ARG A 579 4.24 22.27 -24.38
C ARG A 579 4.92 21.02 -23.80
N GLN A 580 5.59 21.17 -22.66
CA GLN A 580 6.39 20.13 -22.00
C GLN A 580 6.05 20.00 -20.51
N PHE A 581 6.50 18.89 -19.88
CA PHE A 581 6.45 18.74 -18.43
C PHE A 581 7.77 19.11 -17.79
N GLU A 582 7.73 20.10 -16.90
CA GLU A 582 8.88 20.57 -16.14
C GLU A 582 8.87 19.95 -14.74
N LEU A 583 10.00 19.37 -14.33
CA LEU A 583 10.21 18.87 -12.98
C LEU A 583 10.27 20.07 -12.02
N LEU A 584 9.39 20.11 -11.03
CA LEU A 584 9.44 21.10 -9.96
C LEU A 584 10.44 20.65 -8.89
N ASP A 585 11.18 21.60 -8.31
CA ASP A 585 12.23 21.30 -7.34
C ASP A 585 11.71 20.54 -6.11
N ASN A 586 12.28 19.35 -5.90
CA ASN A 586 11.91 18.45 -4.81
C ASN A 586 12.83 18.69 -3.62
N THR A 587 12.61 19.78 -2.88
CA THR A 587 12.98 19.75 -1.45
C THR A 587 12.05 18.75 -0.76
N GLU A 588 12.51 18.07 0.30
CA GLU A 588 11.63 17.13 1.04
C GLU A 588 10.40 17.83 1.67
N GLN A 589 10.42 19.17 1.71
CA GLN A 589 9.31 20.03 2.11
C GLN A 589 8.34 20.34 0.95
N SER A 590 8.77 20.48 -0.31
CA SER A 590 7.88 20.92 -1.42
C SER A 590 6.85 19.88 -1.87
N CYS A 591 6.99 18.63 -1.42
CA CYS A 591 5.99 17.56 -1.57
C CYS A 591 5.11 17.36 -0.31
N ARG A 592 5.30 18.17 0.73
CA ARG A 592 4.40 18.30 1.89
C ARG A 592 3.61 19.62 1.76
N PRO A 593 2.42 19.73 2.40
CA PRO A 593 1.64 20.99 2.41
C PRO A 593 2.35 22.14 3.12
#